data_AF-A0A8T1H5Z3-F1
#
_entry.id   AF-A0A8T1H5Z3-F1
#
_cell.length_a   1.000
_cell.length_b   1.000
_cell.length_c   1.000
_cell.angle_alpha   90.00
_cell.angle_beta   90.00
_cell.angle_gamma   90.00
#
_symmetry.space_group_name_H-M   'P 1'
#
loop_
_entity.id
_entity.type
_entity.pdbx_description
1 polymer ?
#
loop_
_entity_poly.entity_id
_entity_poly.type
_entity_poly.pdbx_seq_one_letter_code
_entity_poly.pdbx_strand_id
1 'polypeptide(L)'
;MPDSISTAAAFCSGLAGGAALLAAFQHLARRRTLESTRPLDVQDPEAIRHPAAALTELLVRYHENLQRRDPHRGEPGNISYSVRSKVKPGELRDQLPTGCPEDPQSYAEIFRDVEQLIFPALTHWASPN
;
A
#
# COMPACT_ATOMS: atom_id res chain seq x y z
N MET A 1 -12.74 52.49 5.18
CA MET A 1 -12.75 51.40 4.18
C MET A 1 -12.02 50.21 4.79
N PRO A 2 -12.72 49.32 5.51
CA PRO A 2 -12.09 48.14 6.11
C PRO A 2 -12.02 46.99 5.09
N ASP A 3 -10.78 46.61 4.78
CA ASP A 3 -10.24 45.24 4.72
C ASP A 3 -10.90 44.18 3.83
N SER A 4 -10.79 44.34 2.50
CA SER A 4 -10.97 43.22 1.55
C SER A 4 -9.94 42.09 1.72
N ILE A 5 -8.81 42.33 2.40
CA ILE A 5 -7.75 41.33 2.61
C ILE A 5 -8.10 40.34 3.75
N SER A 6 -8.83 40.79 4.77
CA SER A 6 -9.22 39.95 5.93
C SER A 6 -10.25 38.88 5.54
N THR A 7 -11.16 39.21 4.63
CA THR A 7 -12.21 38.29 4.15
C THR A 7 -11.64 37.15 3.28
N ALA A 8 -10.60 37.42 2.47
CA ALA A 8 -9.97 36.41 1.63
C ALA A 8 -9.18 35.36 2.43
N ALA A 9 -8.47 35.78 3.50
CA ALA A 9 -7.71 34.88 4.36
C ALA A 9 -8.59 33.91 5.18
N ALA A 10 -9.77 34.37 5.63
CA ALA A 10 -10.74 33.53 6.33
C ALA A 10 -11.36 32.46 5.42
N PHE A 11 -11.64 32.80 4.15
CA PHE A 11 -12.14 31.86 3.15
C PHE A 11 -11.09 30.79 2.78
N CYS A 12 -9.82 31.19 2.61
CA CYS A 12 -8.74 30.25 2.34
C CYS A 12 -8.46 29.28 3.52
N SER A 13 -8.63 29.74 4.76
CA SER A 13 -8.47 28.88 5.95
C SER A 13 -9.61 27.85 6.08
N GLY A 14 -10.85 28.24 5.75
CA GLY A 14 -11.98 27.31 5.69
C GLY A 14 -11.84 26.25 4.59
N LEU A 15 -11.33 26.64 3.42
CA LEU A 15 -11.07 25.70 2.31
C LEU A 15 -9.88 24.76 2.60
N ALA A 16 -8.79 25.27 3.17
CA ALA A 16 -7.65 24.45 3.56
C ALA A 16 -8.03 23.43 4.66
N GLY A 17 -8.82 23.86 5.65
CA GLY A 17 -9.39 22.97 6.66
C GLY A 17 -10.33 21.91 6.06
N GLY A 18 -11.21 22.32 5.12
CA GLY A 18 -12.13 21.43 4.43
C GLY A 18 -11.43 20.37 3.57
N ALA A 19 -10.38 20.75 2.82
CA ALA A 19 -9.61 19.84 1.99
C ALA A 19 -8.81 18.82 2.84
N ALA A 20 -8.17 19.28 3.92
CA ALA A 20 -7.46 18.39 4.84
C ALA A 20 -8.40 17.40 5.53
N LEU A 21 -9.58 17.87 5.95
CA LEU A 21 -10.61 17.02 6.54
C LEU A 21 -11.15 15.99 5.53
N LEU A 22 -11.43 16.40 4.29
CA LEU A 22 -11.84 15.48 3.22
C LEU A 22 -10.76 14.42 2.95
N ALA A 23 -9.48 14.82 2.86
CA ALA A 23 -8.38 13.90 2.67
C ALA A 23 -8.27 12.90 3.84
N ALA A 24 -8.44 13.36 5.08
CA ALA A 24 -8.48 12.50 6.25
C ALA A 24 -9.65 11.50 6.19
N PHE A 25 -10.84 11.93 5.78
CA PHE A 25 -11.99 11.03 5.59
C PHE A 25 -11.75 10.00 4.49
N GLN A 26 -11.19 10.41 3.35
CA GLN A 26 -10.84 9.51 2.26
C GLN A 26 -9.79 8.47 2.70
N HIS A 27 -8.80 8.90 3.49
CA HIS A 27 -7.79 8.01 4.06
C HIS A 27 -8.40 6.99 5.02
N LEU A 28 -9.30 7.42 5.90
CA LEU A 28 -10.02 6.55 6.81
C LEU A 28 -10.93 5.57 6.06
N ALA A 29 -11.64 6.02 5.03
CA ALA A 29 -12.49 5.18 4.20
C ALA A 29 -11.67 4.08 3.49
N ARG A 30 -10.54 4.46 2.88
CA ARG A 30 -9.59 3.51 2.26
C ARG A 30 -9.04 2.51 3.27
N ARG A 31 -8.62 2.97 4.46
CA ARG A 31 -8.15 2.06 5.51
C ARG A 31 -9.23 1.08 5.92
N ARG A 32 -10.46 1.58 6.14
CA ARG A 32 -11.58 0.74 6.54
C ARG A 32 -11.92 -0.33 5.51
N THR A 33 -11.82 -0.02 4.22
CA THR A 33 -12.08 -1.01 3.16
C THR A 33 -10.96 -2.05 3.05
N LEU A 34 -9.70 -1.65 3.24
CA LEU A 34 -8.57 -2.60 3.22
C LEU A 34 -8.52 -3.50 4.45
N GLU A 35 -8.93 -2.99 5.62
CA GLU A 35 -9.04 -3.74 6.87
C GLU A 35 -10.35 -4.54 6.98
N SER A 36 -11.26 -4.42 6.00
CA SER A 36 -12.52 -5.14 6.01
C SER A 36 -12.32 -6.61 5.67
N THR A 37 -12.87 -7.49 6.52
CA THR A 37 -12.98 -8.94 6.28
C THR A 37 -14.35 -9.35 5.73
N ARG A 38 -15.20 -8.38 5.36
CA ARG A 38 -16.47 -8.69 4.70
C ARG A 38 -16.21 -9.31 3.33
N PRO A 39 -17.02 -10.31 2.90
CA PRO A 39 -16.94 -10.86 1.56
C PRO A 39 -16.98 -9.76 0.50
N LEU A 40 -16.02 -9.77 -0.43
CA LEU A 40 -15.96 -8.82 -1.52
C LEU A 40 -16.98 -9.21 -2.60
N ASP A 41 -17.91 -8.31 -2.93
CA ASP A 41 -18.70 -8.45 -4.15
C ASP A 41 -17.87 -7.97 -5.34
N VAL A 42 -17.48 -8.92 -6.18
CA VAL A 42 -16.67 -8.66 -7.38
C VAL A 42 -17.45 -8.00 -8.52
N GLN A 43 -18.77 -7.93 -8.41
CA GLN A 43 -19.62 -7.24 -9.38
C GLN A 43 -19.89 -5.78 -8.98
N ASP A 44 -19.61 -5.41 -7.72
CA ASP A 44 -19.73 -4.04 -7.24
C ASP A 44 -18.43 -3.24 -7.52
N PRO A 45 -18.47 -2.24 -8.43
CA PRO A 45 -17.29 -1.44 -8.75
C PRO A 45 -16.78 -0.61 -7.56
N GLU A 46 -17.65 -0.18 -6.65
CA GLU A 46 -17.22 0.60 -5.48
C GLU A 46 -16.52 -0.28 -4.44
N ALA A 47 -16.97 -1.53 -4.29
CA ALA A 47 -16.31 -2.51 -3.43
C ALA A 47 -14.87 -2.81 -3.88
N ILE A 48 -14.63 -2.88 -5.19
CA ILE A 48 -13.30 -3.19 -5.76
C ILE A 48 -12.37 -1.97 -5.77
N ARG A 49 -12.92 -0.75 -5.84
CA ARG A 49 -12.15 0.50 -6.04
C ARG A 49 -10.94 0.63 -5.12
N HIS A 50 -11.14 0.46 -3.82
CA HIS A 50 -10.08 0.69 -2.83
C HIS A 50 -9.03 -0.43 -2.78
N PRO A 51 -9.41 -1.73 -2.76
CA PRO A 51 -8.45 -2.82 -2.92
C PRO A 51 -7.61 -2.72 -4.20
N ALA A 52 -8.24 -2.41 -5.34
CA ALA A 52 -7.52 -2.29 -6.62
C ALA A 52 -6.55 -1.10 -6.64
N ALA A 53 -6.96 0.05 -6.08
CA ALA A 53 -6.08 1.19 -5.90
C ALA A 53 -4.89 0.82 -5.00
N ALA A 54 -5.12 0.15 -3.87
CA ALA A 54 -4.06 -0.27 -2.97
C ALA A 54 -3.09 -1.29 -3.59
N LEU A 55 -3.60 -2.22 -4.40
CA LEU A 55 -2.75 -3.12 -5.20
C LEU A 55 -1.87 -2.34 -6.19
N THR A 56 -2.44 -1.32 -6.84
CA THR A 56 -1.68 -0.43 -7.72
C THR A 56 -0.56 0.26 -6.96
N GLU A 57 -0.85 0.82 -5.78
CA GLU A 57 0.16 1.45 -4.92
C GLU A 57 1.25 0.45 -4.48
N LEU A 58 0.88 -0.79 -4.16
CA LEU A 58 1.82 -1.86 -3.83
C LEU A 58 2.77 -2.14 -5.01
N LEU A 59 2.24 -2.24 -6.23
CA LEU A 59 3.03 -2.48 -7.44
C LEU A 59 3.94 -1.29 -7.77
N VAL A 60 3.47 -0.05 -7.59
CA VAL A 60 4.29 1.15 -7.74
C VAL A 60 5.48 1.11 -6.78
N ARG A 61 5.24 0.91 -5.47
CA ARG A 61 6.32 0.77 -4.48
C ARG A 61 7.28 -0.36 -4.82
N TYR A 62 6.73 -1.51 -5.26
CA TYR A 62 7.55 -2.65 -5.68
C TYR A 62 8.50 -2.27 -6.81
N HIS A 63 7.99 -1.62 -7.87
CA HIS A 63 8.80 -1.17 -9.00
C HIS A 63 9.81 -0.10 -8.59
N GLU A 64 9.43 0.87 -7.76
CA GLU A 64 10.35 1.86 -7.22
C GLU A 64 11.51 1.20 -6.49
N ASN A 65 11.23 0.24 -5.60
CA ASN A 65 12.24 -0.52 -4.86
C ASN A 65 13.14 -1.37 -5.77
N LEU A 66 12.56 -1.95 -6.82
CA LEU A 66 13.28 -2.77 -7.79
C LEU A 66 14.24 -1.95 -8.67
N GLN A 67 13.90 -0.70 -8.97
CA GLN A 67 14.70 0.21 -9.80
C GLN A 67 15.80 0.96 -9.03
N ARG A 68 15.84 0.85 -7.69
CA ARG A 68 16.90 1.49 -6.89
C ARG A 68 18.26 0.89 -7.24
N ARG A 69 19.13 1.71 -7.84
CA ARG A 69 20.49 1.32 -8.26
C ARG A 69 21.47 1.08 -7.11
N ASP A 70 21.19 1.61 -5.91
CA ASP A 70 22.08 1.55 -4.77
C ASP A 70 21.32 1.15 -3.49
N PRO A 71 21.46 -0.11 -3.02
CA PRO A 71 20.84 -0.59 -1.79
C PRO A 71 21.39 0.07 -0.51
N HIS A 72 22.52 0.78 -0.57
CA HIS A 72 23.27 1.23 0.62
C HIS A 72 23.43 2.75 0.71
N ARG A 73 22.96 3.52 -0.29
CA ARG A 73 22.99 4.99 -0.28
C ARG A 73 21.79 5.66 0.40
N GLY A 74 20.92 4.89 1.05
CA GLY A 74 19.83 5.41 1.88
C GLY A 74 19.91 4.82 3.29
N GLU A 75 19.32 5.55 4.25
CA GLU A 75 19.31 5.25 5.69
C GLU A 75 19.11 3.76 6.07
N PRO A 76 19.61 3.31 7.23
CA PRO A 76 19.38 1.95 7.73
C PRO A 76 17.88 1.61 7.75
N GLY A 77 17.48 0.57 7.01
CA GLY A 77 16.07 0.18 6.80
C GLY A 77 15.59 0.24 5.34
N ASN A 78 16.47 0.56 4.39
CA ASN A 78 16.14 0.71 2.97
C ASN A 78 16.10 -0.63 2.22
N ILE A 79 14.92 -1.04 1.72
CA ILE A 79 14.69 -2.33 1.07
C ILE A 79 14.82 -2.18 -0.45
N SER A 80 15.96 -2.60 -1.01
CA SER A 80 16.11 -2.91 -2.44
C SER A 80 16.09 -4.42 -2.64
N TYR A 81 15.44 -4.90 -3.70
CA TYR A 81 15.28 -6.33 -3.95
C TYR A 81 16.48 -6.91 -4.72
N SER A 82 17.01 -8.05 -4.24
CA SER A 82 18.05 -8.82 -4.95
C SER A 82 17.44 -9.54 -6.14
N VAL A 83 18.00 -9.42 -7.35
CA VAL A 83 17.45 -10.05 -8.58
C VAL A 83 17.11 -11.53 -8.37
N ARG A 84 18.04 -12.31 -7.81
CA ARG A 84 17.83 -13.71 -7.47
C ARG A 84 17.37 -13.83 -6.02
N SER A 85 16.36 -14.67 -5.78
CA SER A 85 15.94 -15.00 -4.43
C SER A 85 17.06 -15.69 -3.64
N LYS A 86 17.11 -15.43 -2.33
CA LYS A 86 18.08 -16.00 -1.39
C LYS A 86 17.45 -17.03 -0.43
N VAL A 87 16.16 -17.31 -0.56
CA VAL A 87 15.45 -18.27 0.31
C VAL A 87 15.84 -19.70 -0.02
N LYS A 88 15.81 -20.57 0.98
CA LYS A 88 16.06 -22.01 0.80
C LYS A 88 14.78 -22.72 0.31
N PRO A 89 14.91 -23.86 -0.39
CA PRO A 89 13.75 -24.70 -0.72
C PRO A 89 12.93 -25.04 0.53
N GLY A 90 11.62 -24.78 0.48
CA GLY A 90 10.69 -25.01 1.58
C GLY A 90 10.53 -23.86 2.58
N GLU A 91 11.45 -22.89 2.63
CA GLU A 91 11.48 -21.84 3.66
C GLU A 91 10.23 -20.94 3.66
N LEU A 92 9.67 -20.62 2.48
CA LEU A 92 8.44 -19.84 2.38
C LEU A 92 7.22 -20.65 2.86
N ARG A 93 7.15 -21.95 2.54
CA ARG A 93 6.04 -22.82 2.94
C ARG A 93 5.96 -22.90 4.47
N ASP A 94 7.12 -22.98 5.13
CA ASP A 94 7.19 -23.12 6.58
C ASP A 94 6.79 -21.82 7.32
N GLN A 95 6.69 -20.67 6.61
CA GLN A 95 6.20 -19.40 7.12
C GLN A 95 4.68 -19.19 6.91
N LEU A 96 4.04 -20.03 6.09
CA LEU A 96 2.62 -19.91 5.78
C LEU A 96 1.79 -20.87 6.64
N PRO A 97 0.49 -20.56 6.87
CA PRO A 97 -0.42 -21.51 7.51
C PRO A 97 -0.47 -22.84 6.76
N THR A 98 -0.63 -23.95 7.49
CA THR A 98 -0.68 -25.30 6.92
C THR A 98 -1.97 -25.61 6.16
N GLY A 99 -2.98 -24.74 6.26
CA GLY A 99 -4.28 -24.87 5.60
C GLY A 99 -4.87 -23.51 5.27
N CYS A 100 -5.91 -23.52 4.43
CA CYS A 100 -6.64 -22.30 4.10
C CYS A 100 -7.35 -21.75 5.35
N PRO A 101 -7.33 -20.44 5.60
CA PRO A 101 -8.17 -19.83 6.62
C PRO A 101 -9.66 -20.10 6.35
N GLU A 102 -10.43 -20.38 7.40
CA GLU A 102 -11.90 -20.55 7.33
C GLU A 102 -12.61 -19.20 7.19
N ASP A 103 -12.08 -18.17 7.86
CA ASP A 103 -12.60 -16.81 7.83
C ASP A 103 -11.84 -15.94 6.81
N PRO A 104 -12.50 -14.95 6.18
CA PRO A 104 -11.82 -14.01 5.29
C PRO A 104 -10.77 -13.18 6.03
N GLN A 105 -9.65 -12.94 5.35
CA GLN A 105 -8.59 -12.03 5.81
C GLN A 105 -8.68 -10.69 5.09
N SER A 106 -8.16 -9.64 5.73
CA SER A 106 -8.20 -8.31 5.14
C SER A 106 -7.16 -8.16 4.02
N TYR A 107 -7.43 -7.27 3.06
CA TYR A 107 -6.44 -6.96 2.02
C TYR A 107 -5.16 -6.35 2.60
N ALA A 108 -5.27 -5.61 3.71
CA ALA A 108 -4.10 -5.06 4.39
C ALA A 108 -3.16 -6.18 4.90
N GLU A 109 -3.72 -7.25 5.45
CA GLU A 109 -2.96 -8.43 5.89
C GLU A 109 -2.33 -9.16 4.71
N ILE A 110 -3.11 -9.41 3.65
CA ILE A 110 -2.62 -10.09 2.44
C ILE A 110 -1.46 -9.29 1.81
N PHE A 111 -1.60 -7.97 1.66
CA PHE A 111 -0.55 -7.14 1.06
C PHE A 111 0.69 -7.04 1.94
N ARG A 112 0.53 -7.02 3.28
CA ARG A 112 1.66 -7.11 4.20
C ARG A 112 2.43 -8.42 4.00
N ASP A 113 1.73 -9.54 3.89
CA ASP A 113 2.36 -10.85 3.69
C ASP A 113 3.04 -10.95 2.32
N VAL A 114 2.47 -10.31 1.28
CA VAL A 114 3.14 -10.18 -0.03
C VAL A 114 4.46 -9.42 0.09
N GLU A 115 4.48 -8.30 0.80
CA GLU A 115 5.70 -7.49 0.98
C GLU A 115 6.76 -8.21 1.83
N GLN A 116 6.33 -8.90 2.88
CA GLN A 116 7.25 -9.50 3.87
C GLN A 116 7.72 -10.90 3.50
N LEU A 117 6.86 -11.70 2.87
CA LEU A 117 7.13 -13.13 2.62
C LEU A 117 7.36 -13.39 1.14
N ILE A 118 6.49 -12.87 0.27
CA ILE A 118 6.50 -13.20 -1.16
C ILE A 118 7.62 -12.45 -1.88
N PHE A 119 7.70 -11.12 -1.78
CA PHE A 119 8.69 -10.35 -2.53
C PHE A 119 10.14 -10.79 -2.27
N PRO A 120 10.60 -11.05 -1.03
CA PRO A 120 11.96 -11.56 -0.80
C PRO A 120 12.21 -12.96 -1.38
N ALA A 121 11.16 -13.75 -1.56
CA ALA A 121 11.21 -15.11 -2.11
C ALA A 121 11.18 -15.15 -3.64
N LEU A 122 10.92 -14.03 -4.32
CA LEU A 122 10.88 -13.98 -5.78
C LEU A 122 12.28 -13.87 -6.41
N THR A 123 12.40 -14.43 -7.61
CA THR A 123 13.41 -13.95 -8.56
C THR A 123 12.77 -12.83 -9.37
N HIS A 124 13.31 -11.61 -9.28
CA HIS A 124 12.73 -10.40 -9.85
C HIS A 124 13.14 -10.21 -11.31
N TRP A 125 12.47 -10.93 -12.21
CA TRP A 125 12.75 -10.89 -13.66
C TRP A 125 12.55 -9.52 -14.32
N ALA A 126 11.80 -8.62 -13.70
CA ALA A 126 11.62 -7.24 -14.18
C ALA A 126 12.71 -6.28 -13.67
N SER A 127 13.76 -6.79 -13.02
CA SER A 127 14.88 -5.96 -12.54
C SER A 127 15.62 -5.31 -13.72
N PRO A 128 16.15 -4.09 -13.56
CA PRO A 128 16.98 -3.45 -14.58
C PRO A 128 18.41 -4.03 -14.68
N ASN A 129 18.79 -4.97 -13.81
CA ASN A 129 20.15 -5.52 -13.68
C ASN A 129 20.33 -6.87 -14.40
#